data_AF-A0A316DYL8-F1
#
_entry.id   AF-A0A316DYL8-F1
#
_cell.length_a   1.000
_cell.length_b   1.000
_cell.length_c   1.000
_cell.angle_alpha   90.00
_cell.angle_beta   90.00
_cell.angle_gamma   90.00
#
_symmetry.space_group_name_H-M   'P 1'
#
loop_
_entity.id
_entity.type
_entity.pdbx_description
1 polymer ?
#
loop_
_entity_poly.entity_id
_entity_poly.type
_entity_poly.pdbx_seq_one_letter_code
_entity_poly.pdbx_strand_id
1 'polypeptide(L)'
;MKKFATSIFALFALFGVSADALAAGPIAVVIDGKIQNYGVAPVMYKSRTLVPMRGIFESLGAKVSWDGATDTVTATRGSSTVKLTLNSPIAYRDGRAVTLDSEPLLIEDRTMVPIRFIGESLGVTVGWDEALQRVLITTKTNPSPNPATPGTPQPTQPDPQYQYIAFPHPINTSLITKKENRSYAKRLETGYFVVHETVSKSTARGQLNYFNTQDADANAHVFIDWTEVLLTLPTDEISWTVGKPANNFTFNMELCHVKTAADFAKEWEIATTYTAKWCLDLGRDPLQVIRSHHEIATTFGGTDHTDPDDYFKEFGKTMDNFRQDVAKKVETMKAQGKRWS
;
A
#
# COMPACT_ATOMS: atom_id res chain seq x y z
N MET A 1 20.92 -70.31 26.72
CA MET A 1 20.03 -69.26 27.27
C MET A 1 20.76 -67.92 27.27
N LYS A 2 20.03 -66.82 27.01
CA LYS A 2 20.41 -65.38 27.07
C LYS A 2 21.06 -64.85 25.78
N LYS A 3 20.29 -64.49 24.74
CA LYS A 3 19.50 -63.26 24.46
C LYS A 3 20.38 -62.02 24.15
N PHE A 4 20.34 -61.63 22.88
CA PHE A 4 20.79 -60.37 22.29
C PHE A 4 20.01 -59.17 22.88
N ALA A 5 20.67 -58.02 23.05
CA ALA A 5 20.03 -56.73 23.23
C ALA A 5 20.68 -55.71 22.28
N THR A 6 19.97 -55.42 21.19
CA THR A 6 20.30 -54.38 20.21
C THR A 6 19.77 -53.05 20.75
N SER A 7 20.64 -52.05 20.92
CA SER A 7 20.24 -50.70 21.33
C SER A 7 19.73 -49.91 20.13
N ILE A 8 18.50 -49.40 20.23
CA ILE A 8 17.88 -48.49 19.25
C ILE A 8 18.17 -47.05 19.72
N PHE A 9 18.89 -46.29 18.89
CA PHE A 9 19.07 -44.85 19.05
C PHE A 9 17.85 -44.15 18.45
N ALA A 10 16.97 -43.60 19.29
CA ALA A 10 15.84 -42.78 18.85
C ALA A 10 16.31 -41.34 18.62
N LEU A 11 16.37 -40.93 17.36
CA LEU A 11 16.65 -39.56 16.94
C LEU A 11 15.36 -38.74 17.09
N PHE A 12 15.30 -37.87 18.11
CA PHE A 12 14.23 -36.88 18.26
C PHE A 12 14.44 -35.75 17.24
N ALA A 13 13.75 -35.82 16.09
CA ALA A 13 13.62 -34.70 15.18
C ALA A 13 12.65 -33.67 15.81
N LEU A 14 13.18 -32.55 16.30
CA LEU A 14 12.37 -31.38 16.61
C LEU A 14 11.82 -30.83 15.29
N PHE A 15 10.55 -31.12 15.00
CA PHE A 15 9.77 -30.36 14.04
C PHE A 15 9.51 -28.98 14.66
N GLY A 16 10.32 -27.99 14.25
CA GLY A 16 9.99 -26.60 14.46
C GLY A 16 8.74 -26.28 13.65
N VAL A 17 7.61 -26.08 14.32
CA VAL A 17 6.45 -25.46 13.71
C VAL A 17 6.82 -24.00 13.51
N SER A 18 7.22 -23.64 12.29
CA SER A 18 7.27 -22.25 11.87
C SER A 18 5.84 -21.72 11.94
N ALA A 19 5.60 -20.76 12.83
CA ALA A 19 4.38 -19.98 12.80
C ALA A 19 4.41 -19.16 11.51
N ASP A 20 3.60 -19.56 10.53
CA ASP A 20 3.36 -18.74 9.35
C ASP A 20 2.86 -17.38 9.84
N ALA A 21 3.67 -16.34 9.61
CA ALA A 21 3.21 -14.98 9.80
C ALA A 21 2.08 -14.78 8.80
N LEU A 22 0.84 -14.66 9.31
CA LEU A 22 -0.31 -14.32 8.48
C LEU A 22 0.02 -13.03 7.73
N ALA A 23 0.16 -13.12 6.41
CA ALA A 23 0.26 -11.95 5.55
C ALA A 23 -0.91 -11.03 5.90
N ALA A 24 -0.60 -9.78 6.27
CA ALA A 24 -1.61 -8.88 6.77
C ALA A 24 -2.53 -8.46 5.62
N GLY A 25 -3.78 -8.91 5.66
CA GLY A 25 -4.80 -8.64 4.66
C GLY A 25 -5.22 -7.16 4.60
N PRO A 26 -6.27 -6.83 3.81
CA PRO A 26 -6.88 -5.50 3.77
C PRO A 26 -7.05 -4.89 5.14
N ILE A 27 -6.84 -3.57 5.23
CA ILE A 27 -7.21 -2.84 6.43
C ILE A 27 -8.69 -3.09 6.70
N ALA A 28 -9.03 -3.70 7.82
CA ALA A 28 -10.42 -3.98 8.19
C ALA A 28 -10.92 -2.98 9.23
N VAL A 29 -12.21 -2.66 9.21
CA VAL A 29 -12.87 -1.90 10.28
C VAL A 29 -13.59 -2.88 11.20
N VAL A 30 -13.35 -2.78 12.50
CA VAL A 30 -14.02 -3.57 13.54
C VAL A 30 -14.75 -2.61 14.47
N ILE A 31 -16.07 -2.76 14.61
CA ILE A 31 -16.87 -2.00 15.57
C ILE A 31 -17.37 -2.96 16.64
N ASP A 32 -17.02 -2.70 17.90
CA ASP A 32 -17.41 -3.51 19.07
C ASP A 32 -17.18 -5.02 18.85
N GLY A 33 -16.01 -5.37 18.29
CA GLY A 33 -15.59 -6.74 18.01
C GLY A 33 -16.16 -7.35 16.73
N LYS A 34 -16.99 -6.62 15.95
CA LYS A 34 -17.57 -7.09 14.70
C LYS A 34 -16.88 -6.46 13.49
N ILE A 35 -16.32 -7.28 12.61
CA ILE A 35 -15.79 -6.84 11.31
C ILE A 35 -16.93 -6.21 10.50
N GLN A 36 -16.64 -5.06 9.91
CA GLN A 36 -17.54 -4.30 9.06
C GLN A 36 -17.11 -4.41 7.60
N ASN A 37 -18.10 -4.43 6.71
CA ASN A 37 -17.88 -4.38 5.27
C ASN A 37 -18.81 -3.31 4.68
N TYR A 38 -18.22 -2.31 4.03
CA TYR A 38 -18.94 -1.17 3.45
C TYR A 38 -18.81 -1.11 1.93
N GLY A 39 -18.34 -2.18 1.30
CA GLY A 39 -18.12 -2.27 -0.14
C GLY A 39 -16.90 -1.52 -0.67
N VAL A 40 -16.25 -0.70 0.17
CA VAL A 40 -14.99 -0.01 -0.14
C VAL A 40 -14.06 -0.18 1.05
N ALA A 41 -12.85 -0.71 0.82
CA ALA A 41 -11.86 -0.92 1.86
C ALA A 41 -11.27 0.42 2.36
N PRO A 42 -10.91 0.52 3.64
CA PRO A 42 -10.06 1.59 4.14
C PRO A 42 -8.75 1.72 3.34
N VAL A 43 -8.27 2.95 3.19
CA VAL A 43 -7.03 3.25 2.44
C VAL A 43 -6.09 4.10 3.28
N MET A 44 -4.79 3.95 3.07
CA MET A 44 -3.78 4.83 3.66
C MET A 44 -3.55 6.05 2.76
N TYR A 45 -3.75 7.25 3.30
CA TYR A 45 -3.55 8.53 2.62
C TYR A 45 -2.94 9.55 3.58
N LYS A 46 -1.87 10.26 3.22
CA LYS A 46 -1.16 11.21 4.11
C LYS A 46 -0.84 10.63 5.49
N SER A 47 -0.44 9.36 5.55
CA SER A 47 -0.22 8.62 6.81
C SER A 47 -1.44 8.60 7.74
N ARG A 48 -2.65 8.61 7.16
CA ARG A 48 -3.94 8.46 7.82
C ARG A 48 -4.72 7.35 7.16
N THR A 49 -5.36 6.52 7.96
CA THR A 49 -6.35 5.57 7.45
C THR A 49 -7.63 6.33 7.15
N LEU A 50 -7.98 6.42 5.87
CA LEU A 50 -9.28 6.88 5.43
C LEU A 50 -10.25 5.72 5.40
N VAL A 51 -11.47 5.98 5.82
CA VAL A 51 -12.52 4.98 5.94
C VAL A 51 -13.83 5.51 5.35
N PRO A 52 -14.75 4.63 4.88
CA PRO A 52 -16.04 5.05 4.36
C PRO A 52 -16.86 5.76 5.44
N MET A 53 -17.05 7.08 5.28
CA MET A 53 -17.72 7.91 6.27
C MET A 53 -19.14 7.41 6.54
N ARG A 54 -19.94 7.28 5.48
CA ARG A 54 -21.36 6.93 5.58
C ARG A 54 -21.57 5.64 6.38
N GLY A 55 -20.92 4.56 5.96
CA GLY A 55 -21.09 3.24 6.56
C GLY A 55 -20.76 3.23 8.05
N ILE A 56 -19.66 3.86 8.44
CA ILE A 56 -19.25 3.91 9.85
C ILE A 56 -20.19 4.80 10.67
N PHE A 57 -20.51 6.00 10.18
CA PHE A 57 -21.41 6.91 10.90
C PHE A 57 -22.80 6.28 11.09
N GLU A 58 -23.35 5.62 10.05
CA GLU A 58 -24.63 4.91 10.13
C GLU A 58 -24.56 3.71 11.09
N SER A 59 -23.47 2.94 11.07
CA SER A 59 -23.24 1.84 12.02
C SER A 59 -23.15 2.31 13.48
N LEU A 60 -22.73 3.56 13.68
CA LEU A 60 -22.67 4.23 14.98
C LEU A 60 -23.96 5.02 15.31
N GLY A 61 -25.02 4.87 14.51
CA GLY A 61 -26.34 5.43 14.76
C GLY A 61 -26.55 6.88 14.31
N ALA A 62 -25.69 7.40 13.43
CA ALA A 62 -25.89 8.68 12.78
C ALA A 62 -26.70 8.54 11.48
N LYS A 63 -27.39 9.61 11.07
CA LYS A 63 -27.98 9.75 9.73
C LYS A 63 -27.04 10.54 8.85
N VAL A 64 -26.83 10.12 7.62
CA VAL A 64 -25.90 10.77 6.69
C VAL A 64 -26.63 11.24 5.43
N SER A 65 -26.47 12.51 5.05
CA SER A 65 -27.00 13.10 3.83
C SER A 65 -25.88 13.65 2.96
N TRP A 66 -26.11 13.66 1.65
CA TRP A 66 -25.20 14.21 0.65
C TRP A 66 -25.87 15.39 -0.05
N ASP A 67 -25.14 16.48 -0.22
CA ASP A 67 -25.50 17.60 -1.07
C ASP A 67 -24.50 17.67 -2.23
N GLY A 68 -24.95 17.25 -3.42
CA GLY A 68 -24.13 17.23 -4.63
C GLY A 68 -23.92 18.60 -5.28
N ALA A 69 -24.65 19.64 -4.88
CA ALA A 69 -24.41 20.99 -5.38
C ALA A 69 -23.18 21.64 -4.72
N THR A 70 -22.88 21.21 -3.49
CA THR A 70 -21.80 21.76 -2.66
C THR A 70 -20.75 20.73 -2.28
N ASP A 71 -20.80 19.54 -2.87
CA ASP A 71 -19.96 18.38 -2.55
C ASP A 71 -19.83 18.13 -1.04
N THR A 72 -20.95 18.26 -0.31
CA THR A 72 -20.96 18.27 1.15
C THR A 72 -21.70 17.05 1.71
N VAL A 73 -21.01 16.31 2.58
CA VAL A 73 -21.63 15.29 3.44
C VAL A 73 -22.01 15.92 4.78
N THR A 74 -23.24 15.68 5.22
CA THR A 74 -23.71 16.02 6.57
C THR A 74 -24.08 14.75 7.32
N ALA A 75 -23.54 14.58 8.53
CA ALA A 75 -23.94 13.51 9.44
C ALA A 75 -24.58 14.09 10.71
N THR A 76 -25.65 13.48 11.20
CA THR A 76 -26.37 13.91 12.40
C THR A 76 -26.63 12.73 13.34
N ARG A 77 -26.36 12.92 14.64
CA ARG A 77 -26.66 11.93 15.69
C ARG A 77 -27.15 12.64 16.93
N GLY A 78 -28.43 12.50 17.25
CA GLY A 78 -29.04 13.30 18.31
C GLY A 78 -28.94 14.79 17.99
N SER A 79 -28.35 15.58 18.90
CA SER A 79 -28.07 17.01 18.68
C SER A 79 -26.76 17.28 17.94
N SER A 80 -25.89 16.29 17.78
CA SER A 80 -24.58 16.48 17.16
C SER A 80 -24.68 16.48 15.64
N THR A 81 -23.98 17.43 15.01
CA THR A 81 -23.91 17.59 13.55
C THR A 81 -22.47 17.69 13.10
N VAL A 82 -22.15 16.97 12.04
CA VAL A 82 -20.86 17.02 11.35
C VAL A 82 -21.10 17.36 9.89
N LYS A 83 -20.35 18.32 9.35
CA LYS A 83 -20.35 18.67 7.93
C LYS A 83 -18.94 18.62 7.37
N LEU A 84 -18.81 18.01 6.20
CA LEU A 84 -17.56 17.77 5.51
C LEU A 84 -17.76 18.09 4.04
N THR A 85 -16.86 18.88 3.47
CA THR A 85 -16.84 19.18 2.03
C THR A 85 -15.69 18.40 1.41
N LEU A 86 -15.92 17.75 0.27
CA LEU A 86 -14.86 17.04 -0.44
C LEU A 86 -13.68 17.96 -0.75
N ASN A 87 -12.47 17.42 -0.65
CA ASN A 87 -11.22 18.11 -0.93
C ASN A 87 -10.95 19.34 -0.03
N SER A 88 -11.75 19.58 1.01
CA SER A 88 -11.53 20.61 2.00
C SER A 88 -11.02 19.99 3.30
N PRO A 89 -9.86 20.41 3.84
CA PRO A 89 -9.42 19.99 5.16
C PRO A 89 -10.23 20.64 6.28
N ILE A 90 -11.10 21.62 5.98
CA ILE A 90 -11.97 22.26 6.96
C ILE A 90 -13.29 21.51 7.03
N ALA A 91 -13.58 20.95 8.19
CA ALA A 91 -14.85 20.35 8.58
C ALA A 91 -15.59 21.27 9.56
N TYR A 92 -16.88 21.01 9.79
CA TYR A 92 -17.64 21.66 10.84
C TYR A 92 -18.25 20.62 11.78
N ARG A 93 -18.02 20.79 13.08
CA ARG A 93 -18.67 20.03 14.14
C ARG A 93 -19.51 20.97 14.98
N ASP A 94 -20.81 20.72 15.03
CA ASP A 94 -21.77 21.53 15.78
C ASP A 94 -21.66 23.02 15.42
N GLY A 95 -21.42 23.31 14.13
CA GLY A 95 -21.24 24.66 13.60
C GLY A 95 -19.85 25.27 13.80
N ARG A 96 -18.94 24.62 14.53
CA ARG A 96 -17.55 25.08 14.74
C ARG A 96 -16.61 24.46 13.73
N ALA A 97 -15.73 25.27 13.14
CA ALA A 97 -14.72 24.79 12.22
C ALA A 97 -13.67 23.91 12.94
N VAL A 98 -13.29 22.80 12.30
CA VAL A 98 -12.25 21.87 12.75
C VAL A 98 -11.38 21.52 11.54
N THR A 99 -10.07 21.56 11.70
CA THR A 99 -9.12 21.16 10.65
C THR A 99 -8.85 19.66 10.75
N LEU A 100 -9.03 18.95 9.63
CA LEU A 100 -8.72 17.54 9.49
C LEU A 100 -7.24 17.33 9.20
N ASP A 101 -6.71 16.19 9.65
CA ASP A 101 -5.37 15.73 9.27
C ASP A 101 -5.21 15.50 7.76
N SER A 102 -6.31 15.15 7.08
CA SER A 102 -6.39 15.10 5.63
C SER A 102 -7.82 15.39 5.17
N GLU A 103 -7.93 15.96 3.98
CA GLU A 103 -9.19 16.25 3.32
C GLU A 103 -10.04 15.00 3.08
N PRO A 104 -11.38 15.10 3.10
CA PRO A 104 -12.27 14.03 2.65
C PRO A 104 -12.11 13.82 1.15
N LEU A 105 -12.02 12.56 0.72
CA LEU A 105 -11.84 12.21 -0.68
C LEU A 105 -13.03 11.41 -1.19
N LEU A 106 -13.33 11.51 -2.48
CA LEU A 106 -14.26 10.61 -3.15
C LEU A 106 -13.49 9.45 -3.75
N ILE A 107 -13.72 8.24 -3.25
CA ILE A 107 -13.11 7.00 -3.74
C ILE A 107 -14.24 5.98 -3.91
N GLU A 108 -14.45 5.50 -5.13
CA GLU A 108 -15.56 4.58 -5.51
C GLU A 108 -16.95 5.04 -5.08
N ASP A 109 -17.27 6.30 -5.37
CA ASP A 109 -18.55 6.89 -4.97
C ASP A 109 -18.80 6.80 -3.46
N ARG A 110 -17.73 6.74 -2.66
CA ARG A 110 -17.77 6.86 -1.20
C ARG A 110 -16.91 8.03 -0.76
N THR A 111 -17.46 8.83 0.14
CA THR A 111 -16.68 9.82 0.87
C THR A 111 -15.83 9.10 1.92
N MET A 112 -14.52 9.18 1.74
CA MET A 112 -13.49 8.63 2.60
C MET A 112 -12.96 9.73 3.52
N VAL A 113 -12.93 9.46 4.82
CA VAL A 113 -12.53 10.45 5.84
C VAL A 113 -11.51 9.86 6.81
N PRO A 114 -10.63 10.67 7.42
CA PRO A 114 -9.72 10.20 8.46
C PRO A 114 -10.49 9.54 9.61
N ILE A 115 -10.11 8.31 9.97
CA ILE A 115 -10.79 7.58 11.04
C ILE A 115 -10.79 8.34 12.38
N ARG A 116 -9.72 9.08 12.67
CA ARG A 116 -9.60 9.89 13.89
C ARG A 116 -10.75 10.87 14.04
N PHE A 117 -11.12 11.54 12.94
CA PHE A 117 -12.22 12.49 12.94
C PHE A 117 -13.57 11.83 13.28
N ILE A 118 -13.79 10.58 12.88
CA ILE A 118 -14.98 9.81 13.26
C ILE A 118 -15.02 9.58 14.77
N GLY A 119 -13.88 9.15 15.33
CA GLY A 119 -13.71 8.92 16.77
C GLY A 119 -14.07 10.15 17.59
N GLU A 120 -13.46 11.27 17.26
CA GLU A 120 -13.67 12.55 17.93
C GLU A 120 -15.11 13.06 17.78
N SER A 121 -15.70 12.92 16.59
CA SER A 121 -17.03 13.44 16.27
C SER A 121 -18.15 12.71 17.00
N LEU A 122 -18.03 11.38 17.16
CA LEU A 122 -19.10 10.52 17.67
C LEU A 122 -18.87 10.03 19.11
N GLY A 123 -17.75 10.44 19.73
CA GLY A 123 -17.43 10.06 21.11
C GLY A 123 -17.08 8.58 21.26
N VAL A 124 -16.46 7.99 20.24
CA VAL A 124 -16.03 6.58 20.25
C VAL A 124 -14.51 6.49 20.34
N THR A 125 -14.01 5.40 20.91
CA THR A 125 -12.56 5.16 20.97
C THR A 125 -12.11 4.48 19.69
N VAL A 126 -11.03 4.98 19.10
CA VAL A 126 -10.40 4.41 17.89
C VAL A 126 -9.02 3.89 18.27
N GLY A 127 -8.76 2.63 17.96
CA GLY A 127 -7.47 1.97 18.05
C GLY A 127 -7.00 1.45 16.70
N TRP A 128 -5.72 1.13 16.63
CA TRP A 128 -5.08 0.48 15.50
C TRP A 128 -4.47 -0.85 15.97
N ASP A 129 -4.88 -1.95 15.35
CA ASP A 129 -4.24 -3.25 15.48
C ASP A 129 -3.27 -3.42 14.32
N GLU A 130 -1.98 -3.23 14.60
CA GLU A 130 -0.93 -3.28 13.59
C GLU A 130 -0.69 -4.70 13.06
N ALA A 131 -0.79 -5.71 13.94
CA ALA A 131 -0.55 -7.09 13.57
C ALA A 131 -1.63 -7.62 12.62
N LEU A 132 -2.89 -7.22 12.85
CA LEU A 132 -4.03 -7.66 12.04
C LEU A 132 -4.49 -6.64 11.00
N GLN A 133 -3.83 -5.47 10.93
CA GLN A 133 -4.21 -4.33 10.10
C GLN A 133 -5.68 -3.95 10.30
N ARG A 134 -6.07 -3.64 11.53
CA ARG A 134 -7.48 -3.31 11.85
C ARG A 134 -7.63 -1.96 12.51
N VAL A 135 -8.57 -1.20 12.01
CA VAL A 135 -9.18 -0.10 12.75
C VAL A 135 -10.14 -0.71 13.77
N LEU A 136 -9.88 -0.49 15.06
CA LEU A 136 -10.74 -0.92 16.15
C LEU A 136 -11.56 0.26 16.66
N ILE A 137 -12.89 0.19 16.58
CA ILE A 137 -13.81 1.19 17.11
C ILE A 137 -14.57 0.58 18.29
N THR A 138 -14.49 1.24 19.45
CA THR A 138 -15.20 0.81 20.67
C THR A 138 -16.17 1.90 21.11
N THR A 139 -17.43 1.54 21.27
CA THR A 139 -18.51 2.48 21.66
C THR A 139 -18.64 2.68 23.17
N LYS A 140 -18.05 1.79 23.99
CA LYS A 140 -17.99 1.92 25.46
C LYS A 140 -16.65 2.48 25.90
N THR A 141 -16.67 3.58 26.66
CA THR A 141 -15.46 4.24 27.17
C THR A 141 -14.76 3.39 28.22
N ASN A 142 -13.66 2.74 27.86
CA ASN A 142 -12.56 2.49 28.78
C ASN A 142 -11.45 3.48 28.41
N PRO A 143 -11.05 4.41 29.29
CA PRO A 143 -9.99 5.36 28.98
C PRO A 143 -8.66 4.61 28.92
N SER A 144 -8.05 4.55 27.75
CA SER A 144 -6.66 4.09 27.57
C SER A 144 -5.88 5.16 26.81
N PRO A 145 -4.59 5.38 27.14
CA PRO A 145 -3.87 6.58 26.74
C PRO A 145 -3.56 6.59 25.24
N ASN A 146 -3.73 7.77 24.66
CA ASN A 146 -3.41 8.14 23.30
C ASN A 146 -1.96 7.74 22.94
N PRO A 147 -1.70 6.89 21.92
CA PRO A 147 -0.36 6.73 21.39
C PRO A 147 0.00 7.99 20.59
N ALA A 148 1.05 8.68 21.02
CA ALA A 148 1.65 9.76 20.25
C ALA A 148 2.05 9.25 18.87
N THR A 149 1.60 9.93 17.81
CA THR A 149 2.08 9.64 16.45
C THR A 149 3.39 10.40 16.21
N PRO A 150 4.49 9.74 15.82
CA PRO A 150 5.70 10.40 15.35
C PRO A 150 5.39 11.25 14.11
N GLY A 151 5.93 12.47 14.07
CA GLY A 151 5.79 13.36 12.92
C GLY A 151 6.51 12.80 11.69
N THR A 152 5.87 12.89 10.52
CA THR A 152 6.46 12.47 9.24
C THR A 152 7.21 13.63 8.58
N PRO A 153 8.44 13.42 8.08
CA PRO A 153 9.19 14.40 7.31
C PRO A 153 8.63 14.54 5.88
N GLN A 154 8.72 15.74 5.34
CA GLN A 154 8.40 16.11 3.95
C GLN A 154 9.64 15.98 3.06
N PRO A 155 9.61 15.32 1.88
CA PRO A 155 10.77 15.23 1.01
C PRO A 155 10.70 16.24 -0.15
N THR A 156 11.48 17.32 -0.09
CA THR A 156 12.02 18.01 -1.28
C THR A 156 13.43 18.60 -1.06
N GLN A 157 14.13 18.24 0.01
CA GLN A 157 15.56 18.53 0.18
C GLN A 157 16.27 17.27 0.66
N PRO A 158 17.53 17.02 0.23
CA PRO A 158 18.35 15.96 0.80
C PRO A 158 18.39 16.15 2.31
N ASP A 159 18.00 15.13 3.05
CA ASP A 159 18.02 15.19 4.50
C ASP A 159 19.49 15.20 4.95
N PRO A 160 19.96 16.29 5.60
CA PRO A 160 21.38 16.49 5.90
C PRO A 160 21.94 15.42 6.85
N GLN A 161 21.08 14.61 7.50
CA GLN A 161 21.54 13.50 8.33
C GLN A 161 22.05 12.28 7.54
N TYR A 162 21.78 12.20 6.23
CA TYR A 162 22.18 11.06 5.40
C TYR A 162 23.22 11.42 4.36
N GLN A 163 24.21 10.54 4.19
CA GLN A 163 25.11 10.58 3.04
C GLN A 163 24.42 9.97 1.82
N TYR A 164 24.30 10.73 0.73
CA TYR A 164 23.76 10.24 -0.53
C TYR A 164 24.86 9.57 -1.37
N ILE A 165 24.64 8.31 -1.73
CA ILE A 165 25.53 7.52 -2.60
C ILE A 165 24.84 7.22 -3.93
N ALA A 166 25.62 7.00 -4.99
CA ALA A 166 25.07 6.64 -6.29
C ALA A 166 24.21 5.36 -6.20
N PHE A 167 23.07 5.36 -6.88
CA PHE A 167 22.29 4.14 -7.06
C PHE A 167 23.08 3.12 -7.91
N PRO A 168 23.14 1.84 -7.53
CA PRO A 168 24.07 0.88 -8.15
C PRO A 168 23.67 0.40 -9.53
N HIS A 169 22.48 0.76 -10.03
CA HIS A 169 21.97 0.37 -11.34
C HIS A 169 21.52 1.59 -12.16
N PRO A 170 21.43 1.50 -13.49
CA PRO A 170 20.86 2.60 -14.28
C PRO A 170 19.39 2.85 -13.89
N ILE A 171 19.08 4.09 -13.48
CA ILE A 171 17.71 4.58 -13.40
C ILE A 171 17.51 5.54 -14.58
N ASN A 172 16.67 5.16 -15.51
CA ASN A 172 16.34 5.94 -16.68
C ASN A 172 14.88 6.40 -16.64
N THR A 173 14.58 7.46 -17.38
CA THR A 173 13.20 7.94 -17.55
C THR A 173 12.92 8.11 -19.03
N SER A 174 11.84 7.50 -19.50
CA SER A 174 11.32 7.69 -20.86
C SER A 174 9.82 7.44 -20.81
N LEU A 175 9.05 8.53 -20.82
CA LEU A 175 7.62 8.47 -20.55
C LEU A 175 6.85 7.87 -21.73
N ILE A 176 5.73 7.21 -21.43
CA ILE A 176 4.72 6.87 -22.42
C ILE A 176 4.20 8.19 -23.03
N THR A 177 4.24 8.26 -24.36
CA THR A 177 3.85 9.42 -25.18
C THR A 177 2.53 9.20 -25.90
N LYS A 178 2.13 7.95 -26.14
CA LYS A 178 0.81 7.62 -26.68
C LYS A 178 -0.28 7.98 -25.66
N LYS A 179 -1.14 8.94 -26.03
CA LYS A 179 -2.10 9.57 -25.11
C LYS A 179 -3.14 8.57 -24.60
N GLU A 180 -3.53 7.64 -25.45
CA GLU A 180 -4.54 6.62 -25.18
C GLU A 180 -4.10 5.64 -24.10
N ASN A 181 -2.80 5.54 -23.81
CA ASN A 181 -2.24 4.66 -22.79
C ASN A 181 -1.68 5.45 -21.59
N ARG A 182 -2.08 6.70 -21.36
CA ARG A 182 -1.58 7.50 -20.24
C ARG A 182 -2.67 8.35 -19.63
N SER A 183 -2.74 8.31 -18.30
CA SER A 183 -3.79 9.02 -17.57
C SER A 183 -3.64 10.53 -17.55
N TYR A 184 -2.41 11.05 -17.41
CA TYR A 184 -2.11 12.46 -17.09
C TYR A 184 -2.76 13.02 -15.80
N ALA A 185 -3.60 12.23 -15.12
CA ALA A 185 -4.25 12.60 -13.89
C ALA A 185 -3.29 12.36 -12.72
N LYS A 186 -3.33 13.26 -11.74
CA LYS A 186 -2.56 13.12 -10.51
C LYS A 186 -3.14 12.02 -9.65
N ARG A 187 -2.26 11.15 -9.14
CA ARG A 187 -2.66 10.16 -8.15
C ARG A 187 -2.79 10.80 -6.77
N LEU A 188 -3.57 10.15 -5.92
CA LEU A 188 -3.52 10.39 -4.49
C LEU A 188 -2.14 9.96 -3.96
N GLU A 189 -1.76 10.49 -2.79
CA GLU A 189 -0.51 10.08 -2.15
C GLU A 189 -0.47 8.56 -1.99
N THR A 190 0.67 7.97 -2.33
CA THR A 190 0.81 6.52 -2.45
C THR A 190 0.61 5.81 -1.12
N GLY A 191 -0.37 4.90 -1.11
CA GLY A 191 -0.56 3.93 -0.04
C GLY A 191 0.32 2.69 -0.21
N TYR A 192 0.52 2.22 -1.45
CA TYR A 192 1.19 0.94 -1.71
C TYR A 192 2.16 0.98 -2.90
N PHE A 193 3.24 0.21 -2.79
CA PHE A 193 4.13 -0.15 -3.89
C PHE A 193 3.74 -1.55 -4.36
N VAL A 194 3.26 -1.66 -5.59
CA VAL A 194 2.72 -2.91 -6.14
C VAL A 194 3.73 -3.53 -7.10
N VAL A 195 4.04 -4.79 -6.85
CA VAL A 195 4.90 -5.63 -7.69
C VAL A 195 4.02 -6.41 -8.66
N HIS A 196 4.36 -6.34 -9.93
CA HIS A 196 3.72 -7.02 -11.06
C HIS A 196 4.78 -7.80 -11.85
N GLU A 197 4.33 -8.64 -12.78
CA GLU A 197 5.15 -9.20 -13.83
C GLU A 197 4.58 -8.89 -15.23
N THR A 198 5.46 -8.85 -16.22
CA THR A 198 4.98 -8.74 -17.59
C THR A 198 4.76 -10.13 -18.17
N VAL A 199 3.57 -10.40 -18.72
CA VAL A 199 3.32 -11.66 -19.45
C VAL A 199 4.28 -11.83 -20.64
N SER A 200 4.75 -10.73 -21.24
CA SER A 200 5.68 -10.75 -22.36
C SER A 200 7.14 -10.79 -21.92
N LYS A 201 7.95 -11.65 -22.54
CA LYS A 201 9.39 -11.80 -22.25
C LYS A 201 10.23 -10.75 -22.98
N SER A 202 9.87 -9.48 -22.80
CA SER A 202 10.48 -8.31 -23.45
C SER A 202 11.33 -7.52 -22.46
N THR A 203 12.22 -6.66 -22.94
CA THR A 203 12.98 -5.73 -22.07
C THR A 203 12.10 -4.57 -21.61
N ALA A 204 12.54 -3.80 -20.62
CA ALA A 204 11.83 -2.60 -20.15
C ALA A 204 11.59 -1.61 -21.30
N ARG A 205 12.57 -1.45 -22.20
CA ARG A 205 12.46 -0.66 -23.43
C ARG A 205 11.49 -1.25 -24.44
N GLY A 206 11.44 -2.57 -24.52
CA GLY A 206 10.45 -3.28 -25.33
C GLY A 206 9.02 -3.06 -24.82
N GLN A 207 8.81 -3.06 -23.50
CA GLN A 207 7.51 -2.71 -22.89
C GLN A 207 7.14 -1.26 -23.19
N LEU A 208 8.06 -0.31 -23.00
CA LEU A 208 7.82 1.09 -23.37
C LEU A 208 7.42 1.24 -24.85
N ASN A 209 8.09 0.50 -25.76
CA ASN A 209 7.74 0.52 -27.17
C ASN A 209 6.34 -0.08 -27.43
N TYR A 210 5.96 -1.15 -26.73
CA TYR A 210 4.61 -1.71 -26.79
C TYR A 210 3.56 -0.66 -26.40
N PHE A 211 3.70 0.00 -25.24
CA PHE A 211 2.76 1.03 -24.78
C PHE A 211 2.74 2.29 -25.66
N ASN A 212 3.75 2.53 -26.48
CA ASN A 212 3.76 3.65 -27.43
C ASN A 212 3.23 3.26 -28.83
N THR A 213 3.04 1.98 -29.12
CA THR A 213 2.64 1.51 -30.46
C THR A 213 1.28 0.80 -30.48
N GLN A 214 0.89 0.13 -29.39
CA GLN A 214 -0.35 -0.65 -29.30
C GLN A 214 -1.43 0.10 -28.54
N ASP A 215 -2.70 -0.23 -28.75
CA ASP A 215 -3.81 0.22 -27.90
C ASP A 215 -3.91 -0.74 -26.72
N ALA A 216 -3.29 -0.38 -25.60
CA ALA A 216 -3.13 -1.27 -24.46
C ALA A 216 -4.19 -1.02 -23.36
N ASP A 217 -4.71 0.21 -23.26
CA ASP A 217 -5.60 0.65 -22.17
C ASP A 217 -5.05 0.31 -20.77
N ALA A 218 -3.73 0.30 -20.67
CA ALA A 218 -2.96 -0.06 -19.49
C ALA A 218 -1.62 0.67 -19.51
N ASN A 219 -0.97 0.78 -18.36
CA ASN A 219 0.38 1.30 -18.20
C ASN A 219 0.91 0.99 -16.79
N ALA A 220 2.19 1.22 -16.55
CA ALA A 220 2.81 1.14 -15.25
C ALA A 220 3.78 2.30 -15.03
N HIS A 221 4.15 2.55 -13.77
CA HIS A 221 5.06 3.66 -13.43
C HIS A 221 6.49 3.33 -13.80
N VAL A 222 6.89 2.08 -13.60
CA VAL A 222 8.25 1.63 -13.82
C VAL A 222 8.26 0.21 -14.35
N PHE A 223 9.14 -0.04 -15.32
CA PHE A 223 9.50 -1.36 -15.78
C PHE A 223 10.93 -1.64 -15.35
N ILE A 224 11.18 -2.81 -14.78
CA ILE A 224 12.52 -3.26 -14.40
C ILE A 224 12.82 -4.53 -15.19
N ASP A 225 14.00 -4.57 -15.79
CA ASP A 225 14.57 -5.79 -16.36
C ASP A 225 15.94 -6.08 -15.71
N TRP A 226 16.67 -7.06 -16.25
CA TRP A 226 17.98 -7.46 -15.73
C TRP A 226 19.11 -6.44 -15.99
N THR A 227 18.80 -5.26 -16.57
CA THR A 227 19.78 -4.24 -16.94
C THR A 227 19.48 -2.84 -16.40
N GLU A 228 18.21 -2.46 -16.23
CA GLU A 228 17.84 -1.11 -15.83
C GLU A 228 16.52 -1.01 -15.05
N VAL A 229 16.35 0.12 -14.38
CA VAL A 229 15.07 0.64 -13.93
C VAL A 229 14.61 1.70 -14.94
N LEU A 230 13.44 1.53 -15.53
CA LEU A 230 12.89 2.48 -16.50
C LEU A 230 11.57 3.07 -16.00
N LEU A 231 11.59 4.35 -15.60
CA LEU A 231 10.37 5.10 -15.32
C LEU A 231 9.65 5.47 -16.62
N THR A 232 8.39 5.05 -16.72
CA THR A 232 7.52 5.24 -17.89
C THR A 232 6.35 6.17 -17.63
N LEU A 233 6.10 6.53 -16.36
CA LEU A 233 5.19 7.60 -15.96
C LEU A 233 5.86 8.48 -14.89
N PRO A 234 5.46 9.75 -14.76
CA PRO A 234 5.80 10.54 -13.58
C PRO A 234 5.33 9.84 -12.31
N THR A 235 6.13 9.96 -11.25
CA THR A 235 5.86 9.29 -9.98
C THR A 235 4.65 9.87 -9.24
N ASP A 236 3.92 10.83 -9.77
CA ASP A 236 2.73 11.40 -9.15
C ASP A 236 1.49 11.31 -10.06
N GLU A 237 1.58 10.58 -11.17
CA GLU A 237 0.44 10.29 -12.04
C GLU A 237 -0.24 8.97 -11.64
N ILE A 238 -1.50 8.81 -12.03
CA ILE A 238 -2.23 7.55 -11.96
C ILE A 238 -1.70 6.61 -13.05
N SER A 239 -1.41 5.36 -12.66
CA SER A 239 -1.26 4.28 -13.63
C SER A 239 -2.52 3.40 -13.69
N TRP A 240 -2.79 2.81 -14.85
CA TRP A 240 -3.89 1.89 -15.09
C TRP A 240 -3.34 0.46 -15.08
N THR A 241 -3.13 -0.07 -13.87
CA THR A 241 -2.42 -1.35 -13.68
C THR A 241 -3.21 -2.33 -12.82
N VAL A 242 -3.81 -1.86 -11.72
CA VAL A 242 -4.44 -2.69 -10.68
C VAL A 242 -5.97 -2.57 -10.64
N GLY A 243 -6.57 -1.98 -11.67
CA GLY A 243 -7.99 -1.66 -11.68
C GLY A 243 -8.37 -0.53 -10.71
N LYS A 244 -9.62 -0.06 -10.85
CA LYS A 244 -10.20 0.88 -9.88
C LYS A 244 -10.72 0.09 -8.67
N PRO A 245 -10.48 0.60 -7.45
CA PRO A 245 -10.03 1.95 -7.14
C PRO A 245 -8.52 2.13 -7.01
N ALA A 246 -7.81 1.00 -6.91
CA ALA A 246 -6.43 0.96 -6.44
C ALA A 246 -5.47 1.79 -7.30
N ASN A 247 -5.77 1.96 -8.59
CA ASN A 247 -5.04 2.86 -9.50
C ASN A 247 -4.81 4.27 -8.93
N ASN A 248 -5.73 4.79 -8.09
CA ASN A 248 -5.62 6.14 -7.54
C ASN A 248 -4.52 6.29 -6.47
N PHE A 249 -4.05 5.21 -5.85
CA PHE A 249 -3.17 5.29 -4.67
C PHE A 249 -2.03 4.25 -4.67
N THR A 250 -1.78 3.59 -5.80
CA THR A 250 -0.68 2.64 -5.98
C THR A 250 0.44 3.22 -6.84
N PHE A 251 1.68 2.86 -6.51
CA PHE A 251 2.82 2.96 -7.41
C PHE A 251 3.10 1.56 -7.95
N ASN A 252 3.15 1.40 -9.27
CA ASN A 252 3.10 0.09 -9.93
C ASN A 252 4.40 -0.18 -10.67
N MET A 253 5.09 -1.26 -10.27
CA MET A 253 6.32 -1.76 -10.87
C MET A 253 6.08 -3.08 -11.59
N GLU A 254 6.48 -3.12 -12.85
CA GLU A 254 6.41 -4.29 -13.72
C GLU A 254 7.79 -4.94 -13.85
N LEU A 255 7.91 -6.20 -13.44
CA LEU A 255 9.11 -7.02 -13.66
C LEU A 255 9.04 -7.68 -15.04
N CYS A 256 10.05 -7.45 -15.86
CA CYS A 256 10.13 -7.98 -17.20
C CYS A 256 10.48 -9.48 -17.20
N HIS A 257 9.49 -10.36 -17.41
CA HIS A 257 9.62 -11.82 -17.24
C HIS A 257 10.87 -12.40 -17.93
N VAL A 258 11.81 -12.84 -17.10
CA VAL A 258 13.08 -13.41 -17.53
C VAL A 258 13.02 -14.91 -17.84
N LYS A 259 14.01 -15.44 -18.57
CA LYS A 259 14.06 -16.87 -18.92
C LYS A 259 15.02 -17.69 -18.08
N THR A 260 15.99 -17.05 -17.45
CA THR A 260 17.12 -17.72 -16.81
C THR A 260 17.22 -17.30 -15.35
N ALA A 261 17.66 -18.22 -14.48
CA ALA A 261 17.92 -17.91 -13.08
C ALA A 261 18.99 -16.82 -12.91
N ALA A 262 19.93 -16.71 -13.86
CA ALA A 262 20.96 -15.69 -13.84
C ALA A 262 20.39 -14.28 -14.10
N ASP A 263 19.45 -14.15 -15.03
CA ASP A 263 18.80 -12.87 -15.30
C ASP A 263 17.78 -12.53 -14.21
N PHE A 264 17.07 -13.53 -13.67
CA PHE A 264 16.21 -13.35 -12.50
C PHE A 264 16.99 -12.83 -11.29
N ALA A 265 18.17 -13.37 -11.02
CA ALA A 265 19.00 -12.89 -9.91
C ALA A 265 19.40 -11.41 -10.06
N LYS A 266 19.67 -10.95 -11.29
CA LYS A 266 19.96 -9.53 -11.57
C LYS A 266 18.73 -8.66 -11.42
N GLU A 267 17.62 -9.07 -12.03
CA GLU A 267 16.34 -8.35 -11.94
C GLU A 267 15.89 -8.23 -10.48
N TRP A 268 15.96 -9.32 -9.70
CA TRP A 268 15.64 -9.33 -8.28
C TRP A 268 16.49 -8.34 -7.48
N GLU A 269 17.80 -8.29 -7.73
CA GLU A 269 18.70 -7.34 -7.09
C GLU A 269 18.36 -5.89 -7.46
N ILE A 270 18.09 -5.61 -8.73
CA ILE A 270 17.71 -4.26 -9.20
C ILE A 270 16.37 -3.85 -8.57
N ALA A 271 15.36 -4.72 -8.63
CA ALA A 271 14.02 -4.46 -8.15
C ALA A 271 13.98 -4.24 -6.65
N THR A 272 14.56 -5.15 -5.85
CA THR A 272 14.58 -5.00 -4.39
C THR A 272 15.38 -3.76 -3.96
N THR A 273 16.44 -3.40 -4.68
CA THR A 273 17.22 -2.19 -4.40
C THR A 273 16.44 -0.91 -4.75
N TYR A 274 15.73 -0.89 -5.87
CA TYR A 274 14.88 0.24 -6.27
C TYR A 274 13.70 0.42 -5.31
N THR A 275 13.02 -0.66 -4.92
CA THR A 275 11.94 -0.60 -3.93
C THR A 275 12.45 -0.16 -2.56
N ALA A 276 13.66 -0.56 -2.16
CA ALA A 276 14.29 -0.06 -0.93
C ALA A 276 14.55 1.45 -0.99
N LYS A 277 15.05 1.97 -2.12
CA LYS A 277 15.19 3.41 -2.36
C LYS A 277 13.84 4.12 -2.22
N TRP A 278 12.80 3.61 -2.87
CA TRP A 278 11.45 4.17 -2.80
C TRP A 278 10.93 4.23 -1.35
N CYS A 279 11.12 3.16 -0.58
CA CYS A 279 10.71 3.11 0.83
C CYS A 279 11.47 4.14 1.68
N LEU A 280 12.79 4.27 1.48
CA LEU A 280 13.60 5.27 2.19
C LEU A 280 13.17 6.70 1.85
N ASP A 281 13.01 7.00 0.57
CA ASP A 281 12.65 8.33 0.07
C ASP A 281 11.31 8.81 0.63
N LEU A 282 10.37 7.88 0.82
CA LEU A 282 9.04 8.18 1.36
C LEU A 282 8.86 7.86 2.86
N GLY A 283 9.92 7.40 3.54
CA GLY A 283 9.85 7.03 4.95
C GLY A 283 8.86 5.89 5.25
N ARG A 284 8.71 4.94 4.32
CA ARG A 284 7.76 3.83 4.43
C ARG A 284 8.42 2.56 4.96
N ASP A 285 7.65 1.75 5.68
CA ASP A 285 8.04 0.39 6.07
C ASP A 285 7.75 -0.59 4.92
N PRO A 286 8.78 -1.26 4.36
CA PRO A 286 8.63 -2.25 3.28
C PRO A 286 7.61 -3.34 3.59
N LEU A 287 7.53 -3.82 4.84
CA LEU A 287 6.63 -4.90 5.21
C LEU A 287 5.15 -4.45 5.16
N GLN A 288 4.90 -3.15 5.31
CA GLN A 288 3.55 -2.59 5.37
C GLN A 288 3.02 -2.15 4.01
N VAL A 289 3.90 -1.65 3.13
CA VAL A 289 3.48 -0.95 1.90
C VAL A 289 3.65 -1.76 0.63
N ILE A 290 4.48 -2.81 0.63
CA ILE A 290 4.72 -3.61 -0.57
C ILE A 290 3.64 -4.68 -0.70
N ARG A 291 2.98 -4.73 -1.86
CA ARG A 291 1.93 -5.69 -2.19
C ARG A 291 2.16 -6.29 -3.59
N SER A 292 1.65 -7.49 -3.84
CA SER A 292 1.48 -8.02 -5.19
C SER A 292 0.19 -7.49 -5.82
N HIS A 293 0.06 -7.62 -7.14
CA HIS A 293 -1.22 -7.39 -7.80
C HIS A 293 -2.30 -8.31 -7.24
N HIS A 294 -1.98 -9.58 -6.98
CA HIS A 294 -2.89 -10.54 -6.34
C HIS A 294 -3.44 -10.04 -4.99
N GLU A 295 -2.59 -9.51 -4.11
CA GLU A 295 -3.02 -8.97 -2.82
C GLU A 295 -3.89 -7.73 -3.02
N ILE A 296 -3.54 -6.86 -3.98
CA ILE A 296 -4.36 -5.69 -4.31
C ILE A 296 -5.73 -6.11 -4.86
N ALA A 297 -5.79 -7.09 -5.75
CA ALA A 297 -7.01 -7.65 -6.31
C ALA A 297 -7.92 -8.22 -5.20
N THR A 298 -7.34 -9.02 -4.30
CA THR A 298 -8.05 -9.61 -3.15
C THR A 298 -8.57 -8.54 -2.18
N THR A 299 -7.81 -7.45 -2.04
CA THR A 299 -8.07 -6.38 -1.07
C THR A 299 -9.11 -5.38 -1.56
N PHE A 300 -9.01 -4.99 -2.83
CA PHE A 300 -9.74 -3.85 -3.38
C PHE A 300 -10.63 -4.22 -4.58
N GLY A 301 -10.54 -5.43 -5.12
CA GLY A 301 -11.23 -5.81 -6.35
C GLY A 301 -10.72 -5.05 -7.57
N GLY A 302 -11.57 -4.91 -8.59
CA GLY A 302 -11.26 -4.16 -9.82
C GLY A 302 -10.42 -4.91 -10.86
N THR A 303 -9.87 -6.06 -10.48
CA THR A 303 -9.04 -6.97 -11.28
C THR A 303 -9.11 -8.38 -10.67
N ASP A 304 -8.80 -9.41 -11.44
CA ASP A 304 -8.73 -10.82 -11.01
C ASP A 304 -7.32 -11.41 -11.18
N HIS A 305 -6.35 -10.55 -11.48
CA HIS A 305 -4.95 -10.91 -11.68
C HIS A 305 -4.29 -11.45 -10.40
N THR A 306 -3.35 -12.38 -10.57
CA THR A 306 -2.67 -13.11 -9.48
C THR A 306 -1.16 -12.91 -9.46
N ASP A 307 -0.64 -11.97 -10.24
CA ASP A 307 0.78 -11.73 -10.31
C ASP A 307 1.37 -11.00 -9.08
N PRO A 308 2.68 -11.18 -8.80
CA PRO A 308 3.70 -11.96 -9.53
C PRO A 308 3.90 -13.37 -8.95
N ASP A 309 2.88 -13.94 -8.30
CA ASP A 309 3.05 -15.12 -7.44
C ASP A 309 3.63 -16.32 -8.18
N ASP A 310 3.09 -16.65 -9.36
CA ASP A 310 3.58 -17.76 -10.18
C ASP A 310 4.97 -17.48 -10.75
N TYR A 311 5.25 -16.25 -11.18
CA TYR A 311 6.58 -15.84 -11.65
C TYR A 311 7.63 -16.03 -10.56
N PHE A 312 7.36 -15.58 -9.34
CA PHE A 312 8.29 -15.78 -8.23
C PHE A 312 8.48 -17.25 -7.88
N LYS A 313 7.40 -18.03 -7.93
CA LYS A 313 7.43 -19.47 -7.68
C LYS A 313 8.30 -20.22 -8.71
N GLU A 314 8.34 -19.79 -9.98
CA GLU A 314 9.25 -20.36 -11.01
C GLU A 314 10.72 -20.34 -10.56
N PHE A 315 11.11 -19.34 -9.75
CA PHE A 315 12.48 -19.15 -9.27
C PHE A 315 12.65 -19.47 -7.78
N GLY A 316 11.68 -20.15 -7.16
CA GLY A 316 11.73 -20.53 -5.75
C GLY A 316 11.68 -19.34 -4.79
N LYS A 317 11.01 -18.26 -5.19
CA LYS A 317 10.79 -17.04 -4.41
C LYS A 317 9.31 -16.84 -4.10
N THR A 318 9.05 -15.88 -3.21
CA THR A 318 7.72 -15.44 -2.79
C THR A 318 7.72 -13.93 -2.58
N MET A 319 6.53 -13.33 -2.49
CA MET A 319 6.39 -11.92 -2.09
C MET A 319 7.01 -11.62 -0.72
N ASP A 320 6.97 -12.57 0.22
CA ASP A 320 7.60 -12.39 1.53
C ASP A 320 9.13 -12.37 1.42
N ASN A 321 9.72 -13.18 0.54
CA ASN A 321 11.16 -13.05 0.25
C ASN A 321 11.48 -11.67 -0.32
N PHE A 322 10.64 -11.14 -1.22
CA PHE A 322 10.85 -9.82 -1.80
C PHE A 322 10.81 -8.73 -0.72
N ARG A 323 9.78 -8.73 0.13
CA ARG A 323 9.64 -7.80 1.26
C ARG A 323 10.82 -7.85 2.23
N GLN A 324 11.24 -9.05 2.60
CA GLN A 324 12.36 -9.25 3.53
C GLN A 324 13.69 -8.76 2.94
N ASP A 325 13.95 -9.03 1.67
CA ASP A 325 15.15 -8.55 0.98
C ASP A 325 15.16 -7.02 0.87
N VAL A 326 14.00 -6.40 0.59
CA VAL A 326 13.85 -4.94 0.62
C VAL A 326 14.07 -4.38 2.03
N ALA A 327 13.44 -4.97 3.05
CA ALA A 327 13.58 -4.55 4.45
C ALA A 327 15.03 -4.57 4.91
N LYS A 328 15.75 -5.66 4.61
CA LYS A 328 17.18 -5.79 4.91
C LYS A 328 18.02 -4.70 4.24
N LYS A 329 17.72 -4.34 2.99
CA LYS A 329 18.41 -3.24 2.29
C LYS A 329 18.12 -1.89 2.95
N VAL A 330 16.86 -1.63 3.32
CA VAL A 330 16.46 -0.41 4.06
C VAL A 330 17.20 -0.30 5.40
N GLU A 331 17.22 -1.38 6.18
CA GLU A 331 17.94 -1.45 7.46
C GLU A 331 19.44 -1.23 7.29
N THR A 332 20.04 -1.85 6.28
CA THR A 332 21.46 -1.68 5.96
C THR A 332 21.80 -0.22 5.65
N MET A 333 20.99 0.45 4.83
CA MET A 333 21.20 1.86 4.50
C MET A 333 21.01 2.78 5.70
N LYS A 334 19.98 2.54 6.53
CA LYS A 334 19.76 3.27 7.79
C LYS A 334 20.94 3.10 8.75
N ALA A 335 21.42 1.87 8.95
CA ALA A 335 22.55 1.58 9.84
C ALA A 335 23.86 2.24 9.37
N GLN A 336 24.02 2.43 8.06
CA GLN A 336 25.17 3.13 7.48
C GLN A 336 25.02 4.65 7.44
N GLY A 337 23.85 5.21 7.81
CA GLY A 337 23.56 6.63 7.64
C GLY A 337 23.58 7.07 6.18
N LYS A 338 23.15 6.19 5.26
CA LYS A 338 23.20 6.43 3.81
C LYS A 338 21.82 6.40 3.16
N ARG A 339 21.71 7.06 2.01
CA ARG A 339 20.59 6.96 1.06
C ARG A 339 21.12 6.88 -0.37
N TRP A 340 20.33 6.36 -1.30
CA TRP A 340 20.67 6.46 -2.72
C TRP A 340 20.20 7.79 -3.30
N SER A 341 21.07 8.44 -4.09
CA SER A 341 20.75 9.63 -4.89
C SER A 341 19.64 9.35 -5.89
#